data_AF-A0A938IYS4-F1
#
_entry.id   AF-A0A938IYS4-F1
#
_cell.length_a   1.000
_cell.length_b   1.000
_cell.length_c   1.000
_cell.angle_alpha   90.00
_cell.angle_beta   90.00
_cell.angle_gamma   90.00
#
_symmetry.space_group_name_H-M   'P 1'
#
loop_
_entity.id
_entity.type
_entity.pdbx_description
1 polymer ?
#
loop_
_entity_poly.entity_id
_entity_poly.type
_entity_poly.pdbx_seq_one_letter_code
_entity_poly.pdbx_strand_id
1 'polypeptide(L)'
;MARSPDPPLPRAGVPRVGSTKALFDDGPIPYTFTNPEDRSQTVEGVVTVDDLVEFIYSNQGSLGGNGILPSFLQAMVEGGPEAAAEVLGQKKGSALLISRTATKNPIAYAMHSAMVCSDDPVRSADDVKTDGVGRYATLFGQIAAKEYVELCSLVNVRALPDSTDVDVTTDVPVLLLSGTLDVQTPEFRTREVADALPNAEMVVFPGRSHVQIAGANLCASSIMTQFVLDPTADLKTRCVKKTQAVPFAPPQDAGAKSERN
;
A
#
# COMPACT_ATOMS: atom_id res chain seq x y z
N MET A 1 34.90 26.82 11.34
CA MET A 1 33.47 26.48 11.25
C MET A 1 33.16 26.19 9.79
N ALA A 2 33.26 24.92 9.38
CA ALA A 2 32.92 24.51 8.02
C ALA A 2 31.40 24.31 7.95
N ARG A 3 30.72 25.06 7.07
CA ARG A 3 29.32 24.79 6.70
C ARG A 3 29.27 23.44 6.00
N SER A 4 28.38 22.56 6.44
CA SER A 4 28.01 21.37 5.70
C SER A 4 27.53 21.77 4.29
N PRO A 5 27.92 21.04 3.23
CA PRO A 5 27.36 21.28 1.92
C PRO A 5 25.87 20.92 1.94
N ASP A 6 25.03 21.81 1.41
CA ASP A 6 23.61 21.53 1.18
C ASP A 6 23.45 20.25 0.34
N PRO A 7 22.42 19.43 0.61
CA PRO A 7 22.14 18.26 -0.20
C PRO A 7 21.88 18.69 -1.65
N PRO A 8 22.33 17.90 -2.65
CA PRO A 8 22.12 18.24 -4.05
C PRO A 8 20.63 18.35 -4.37
N LEU A 9 20.24 19.43 -5.05
CA LEU A 9 18.89 19.63 -5.57
C LEU A 9 18.45 18.41 -6.42
N PRO A 10 17.20 17.93 -6.28
CA PRO A 10 16.71 16.81 -7.07
C PRO A 10 16.67 17.17 -8.56
N ARG A 11 17.10 16.22 -9.41
CA ARG A 11 17.06 16.33 -10.88
C ARG A 11 15.64 16.69 -11.34
N ALA A 12 15.55 17.58 -12.34
CA ALA A 12 14.29 17.86 -13.02
C ALA A 12 13.68 16.58 -13.60
N GLY A 13 12.37 16.37 -13.39
CA GLY A 13 11.56 15.50 -14.23
C GLY A 13 10.98 14.21 -13.63
N VAL A 14 10.85 14.04 -12.31
CA VAL A 14 9.97 12.98 -11.76
C VAL A 14 8.66 13.64 -11.27
N PRO A 15 7.52 13.42 -11.93
CA PRO A 15 6.25 13.98 -11.54
C PRO A 15 5.86 13.48 -10.16
N ARG A 16 5.41 14.43 -9.36
CA ARG A 16 4.99 14.18 -7.99
C ARG A 16 3.52 13.78 -8.00
N VAL A 17 3.08 13.11 -6.94
CA VAL A 17 1.64 12.84 -6.68
C VAL A 17 0.76 14.07 -6.94
N GLY A 18 1.25 15.27 -6.64
CA GLY A 18 0.54 16.52 -6.93
C GLY A 18 0.26 16.77 -8.41
N SER A 19 1.21 16.48 -9.31
CA SER A 19 1.06 16.68 -10.75
C SER A 19 0.06 15.70 -11.36
N THR A 20 0.11 14.43 -10.97
CA THR A 20 -0.86 13.44 -11.45
C THR A 20 -2.27 13.73 -10.95
N LYS A 21 -2.42 14.28 -9.73
CA LYS A 21 -3.72 14.71 -9.22
C LYS A 21 -4.34 15.87 -10.00
N ALA A 22 -3.52 16.77 -10.57
CA ALA A 22 -4.01 17.93 -11.31
C ALA A 22 -4.76 17.53 -12.60
N LEU A 23 -4.56 16.29 -13.08
CA LEU A 23 -5.32 15.73 -14.21
C LEU A 23 -6.83 15.64 -13.95
N PHE A 24 -7.26 15.74 -12.69
CA PHE A 24 -8.65 15.66 -12.26
C PHE A 24 -9.24 17.02 -11.85
N ASP A 25 -8.53 18.13 -12.06
CA ASP A 25 -8.99 19.47 -11.66
C ASP A 25 -10.26 19.90 -12.42
N ASP A 26 -10.45 19.40 -13.64
CA ASP A 26 -11.65 19.63 -14.48
C ASP A 26 -12.79 18.63 -14.19
N GLY A 27 -12.60 17.69 -13.26
CA GLY A 27 -13.59 16.71 -12.84
C GLY A 27 -13.25 15.25 -13.23
N PRO A 28 -14.21 14.32 -13.05
CA PRO A 28 -14.04 12.91 -13.38
C PRO A 28 -13.80 12.67 -14.88
N ILE A 29 -12.93 11.72 -15.21
CA ILE A 29 -12.53 11.44 -16.59
C ILE A 29 -13.25 10.15 -17.08
N PRO A 30 -13.95 10.17 -18.23
CA PRO A 30 -14.64 8.99 -18.72
C PRO A 30 -13.67 7.90 -19.19
N TYR A 31 -14.07 6.64 -19.04
CA TYR A 31 -13.34 5.49 -19.58
C TYR A 31 -14.30 4.41 -20.09
N THR A 32 -13.79 3.58 -20.99
CA THR A 32 -14.43 2.34 -21.43
C THR A 32 -13.44 1.19 -21.22
N PHE A 33 -13.86 0.18 -20.48
CA PHE A 33 -13.12 -1.06 -20.29
C PHE A 33 -13.82 -2.20 -21.02
N THR A 34 -13.06 -2.99 -21.78
CA THR A 34 -13.54 -4.21 -22.43
C THR A 34 -12.78 -5.39 -21.84
N ASN A 35 -13.50 -6.40 -21.34
CA ASN A 35 -12.86 -7.57 -20.76
C ASN A 35 -11.99 -8.29 -21.81
N PRO A 36 -10.68 -8.46 -21.56
CA PRO A 36 -9.81 -9.17 -22.51
C PRO A 36 -10.17 -10.65 -22.66
N GLU A 37 -10.81 -11.26 -21.64
CA GLU A 37 -11.22 -12.68 -21.65
C GLU A 37 -12.58 -12.90 -22.34
N ASP A 38 -13.48 -11.90 -22.30
CA ASP A 38 -14.79 -11.92 -22.95
C ASP A 38 -15.11 -10.53 -23.52
N ARG A 39 -14.81 -10.33 -24.80
CA ARG A 39 -15.00 -9.03 -25.47
C ARG A 39 -16.45 -8.57 -25.59
N SER A 40 -17.43 -9.42 -25.26
CA SER A 40 -18.83 -9.00 -25.16
C SER A 40 -19.12 -8.20 -23.88
N GLN A 41 -18.26 -8.33 -22.87
CA GLN A 41 -18.37 -7.62 -21.61
C GLN A 41 -17.63 -6.28 -21.66
N THR A 42 -18.40 -5.21 -21.52
CA THR A 42 -17.90 -3.84 -21.48
C THR A 42 -18.41 -3.12 -20.24
N VAL A 43 -17.59 -2.22 -19.71
CA VAL A 43 -17.92 -1.32 -18.60
C VAL A 43 -17.56 0.09 -19.01
N GLU A 44 -18.56 0.96 -19.00
CA GLU A 44 -18.37 2.41 -19.14
C GLU A 44 -18.51 3.06 -17.78
N GLY A 45 -17.74 4.12 -17.54
CA GLY A 45 -17.79 4.85 -16.28
C GLY A 45 -16.85 6.04 -16.28
N VAL A 46 -16.56 6.53 -15.07
CA VAL A 46 -15.59 7.60 -14.85
C VAL A 46 -14.55 7.17 -13.82
N VAL A 47 -13.32 7.64 -14.01
CA VAL A 47 -12.27 7.62 -12.99
C VAL A 47 -12.21 8.98 -12.30
N THR A 48 -11.88 8.95 -11.02
CA THR A 48 -11.86 10.10 -10.11
C THR A 48 -10.49 10.20 -9.44
N VAL A 49 -10.27 11.29 -8.71
CA VAL A 49 -9.06 11.43 -7.90
C VAL A 49 -8.94 10.35 -6.82
N ASP A 50 -10.06 9.79 -6.35
CA ASP A 50 -10.09 8.71 -5.36
C ASP A 50 -9.51 7.42 -5.96
N ASP A 51 -9.85 7.11 -7.22
CA ASP A 51 -9.28 5.97 -7.96
C ASP A 51 -7.75 6.11 -8.12
N LEU A 52 -7.24 7.34 -8.32
CA LEU A 52 -5.80 7.61 -8.35
C LEU A 52 -5.15 7.40 -6.97
N VAL A 53 -5.79 7.86 -5.90
CA VAL A 53 -5.30 7.73 -4.53
C VAL A 53 -5.20 6.25 -4.13
N GLU A 54 -6.24 5.46 -4.41
CA GLU A 54 -6.24 4.00 -4.21
C GLU A 54 -5.20 3.29 -5.08
N PHE A 55 -5.02 3.74 -6.33
CA PHE A 55 -3.99 3.21 -7.21
C PHE A 55 -2.58 3.40 -6.64
N ILE A 56 -2.29 4.61 -6.14
CA ILE A 56 -1.01 4.91 -5.49
C ILE A 56 -0.82 4.02 -4.25
N TYR A 57 -1.84 3.95 -3.36
CA TYR A 57 -1.75 3.17 -2.12
C TYR A 57 -1.54 1.67 -2.40
N SER A 58 -2.32 1.11 -3.32
CA SER A 58 -2.26 -0.31 -3.68
C SER A 58 -0.89 -0.72 -4.22
N ASN A 59 -0.22 0.14 -5.00
CA ASN A 59 1.14 -0.12 -5.48
C ASN A 59 2.17 -0.08 -4.35
N GLN A 60 1.98 0.77 -3.34
CA GLN A 60 2.90 0.88 -2.19
C GLN A 60 2.88 -0.35 -1.28
N GLY A 61 1.90 -1.25 -1.44
CA GLY A 61 1.81 -2.50 -0.68
C GLY A 61 2.87 -3.55 -1.04
N SER A 62 3.63 -3.40 -2.13
CA SER A 62 4.67 -4.37 -2.51
C SER A 62 5.96 -3.70 -2.99
N LEU A 63 7.07 -4.43 -2.93
CA LEU A 63 8.36 -3.93 -3.43
C LEU A 63 8.31 -3.62 -4.93
N GLY A 64 7.66 -4.48 -5.72
CA GLY A 64 7.51 -4.28 -7.16
C GLY A 64 6.64 -3.08 -7.50
N GLY A 65 5.51 -2.93 -6.80
CA GLY A 65 4.63 -1.77 -6.95
C GLY A 65 5.32 -0.46 -6.58
N ASN A 66 6.09 -0.43 -5.48
CA ASN A 66 6.92 0.72 -5.13
C ASN A 66 7.95 1.10 -6.22
N GLY A 67 8.51 0.09 -6.91
CA GLY A 67 9.49 0.32 -7.99
C GLY A 67 8.89 0.86 -9.29
N ILE A 68 7.66 0.46 -9.64
CA ILE A 68 7.01 0.85 -10.91
C ILE A 68 6.12 2.08 -10.79
N LEU A 69 5.65 2.42 -9.58
CA LEU A 69 4.73 3.50 -9.34
C LEU A 69 5.18 4.85 -9.96
N PRO A 70 6.45 5.28 -9.82
CA PRO A 70 6.89 6.52 -10.47
C PRO A 70 6.73 6.52 -11.99
N SER A 71 6.94 5.38 -12.66
CA SER A 71 6.74 5.24 -14.10
C SER A 71 5.27 5.41 -14.48
N PHE A 72 4.34 4.86 -13.70
CA PHE A 72 2.91 5.07 -13.93
C PHE A 72 2.53 6.54 -13.77
N LEU A 73 3.00 7.18 -12.68
CA LEU A 73 2.71 8.61 -12.45
C LEU A 73 3.30 9.49 -13.55
N GLN A 74 4.48 9.13 -14.09
CA GLN A 74 5.06 9.78 -15.25
C GLN A 74 4.19 9.63 -16.48
N ALA A 75 3.86 8.39 -16.86
CA ALA A 75 3.08 8.11 -18.06
C ALA A 75 1.72 8.83 -18.05
N MET A 76 1.05 8.88 -16.88
CA MET A 76 -0.20 9.63 -16.73
C MET A 76 0.00 11.13 -16.94
N VAL A 77 1.07 11.72 -16.41
CA VAL A 77 1.33 13.17 -16.55
C VAL A 77 1.72 13.52 -17.99
N GLU A 78 2.51 12.68 -18.66
CA GLU A 78 2.92 12.89 -20.06
C GLU A 78 1.78 12.68 -21.05
N GLY A 79 0.94 11.66 -20.80
CA GLY A 79 -0.19 11.32 -21.66
C GLY A 79 -1.51 12.03 -21.31
N GLY A 80 -1.54 12.84 -20.25
CA GLY A 80 -2.71 13.62 -19.85
C GLY A 80 -3.87 12.79 -19.29
N PRO A 81 -5.08 13.40 -19.20
CA PRO A 81 -6.29 12.75 -18.67
C PRO A 81 -6.62 11.43 -19.35
N GLU A 82 -6.39 11.30 -20.65
CA GLU A 82 -6.65 10.08 -21.41
C GLU A 82 -5.78 8.90 -20.93
N ALA A 83 -4.48 9.12 -20.70
CA ALA A 83 -3.58 8.09 -20.18
C ALA A 83 -3.92 7.71 -18.73
N ALA A 84 -4.36 8.68 -17.92
CA ALA A 84 -4.86 8.40 -16.57
C ALA A 84 -6.13 7.54 -16.62
N ALA A 85 -7.08 7.87 -17.50
CA ALA A 85 -8.30 7.09 -17.71
C ALA A 85 -8.02 5.68 -18.24
N GLU A 86 -7.02 5.50 -19.10
CA GLU A 86 -6.61 4.17 -19.54
C GLU A 86 -6.11 3.33 -18.36
N VAL A 87 -5.09 3.78 -17.63
CA VAL A 87 -4.50 2.99 -16.54
C VAL A 87 -5.50 2.73 -15.41
N LEU A 88 -6.20 3.77 -14.94
CA LEU A 88 -7.13 3.64 -13.82
C LEU A 88 -8.43 2.95 -14.26
N GLY A 89 -8.90 3.21 -15.47
CA GLY A 89 -10.09 2.59 -16.04
C GLY A 89 -9.94 1.09 -16.28
N GLN A 90 -8.75 0.62 -16.68
CA GLN A 90 -8.46 -0.82 -16.74
C GLN A 90 -8.58 -1.48 -15.37
N LYS A 91 -8.02 -0.86 -14.31
CA LYS A 91 -8.11 -1.39 -12.94
C LYS A 91 -9.56 -1.40 -12.45
N LYS A 92 -10.25 -0.26 -12.57
CA LYS A 92 -11.63 -0.06 -12.10
C LYS A 92 -12.63 -0.94 -12.85
N GLY A 93 -12.56 -0.96 -14.18
CA GLY A 93 -13.42 -1.78 -15.02
C GLY A 93 -13.26 -3.28 -14.75
N SER A 94 -12.02 -3.75 -14.60
CA SER A 94 -11.74 -5.14 -14.23
C SER A 94 -12.32 -5.50 -12.86
N ALA A 95 -12.13 -4.63 -11.85
CA ALA A 95 -12.69 -4.83 -10.52
C ALA A 95 -14.24 -4.90 -10.52
N LEU A 96 -14.89 -4.02 -11.29
CA LEU A 96 -16.36 -4.03 -11.43
C LEU A 96 -16.89 -5.30 -12.10
N LEU A 97 -16.19 -5.84 -13.11
CA LEU A 97 -16.59 -7.12 -13.71
C LEU A 97 -16.35 -8.30 -12.77
N ILE A 98 -15.23 -8.32 -12.04
CA ILE A 98 -14.99 -9.34 -11.02
C ILE A 98 -16.10 -9.30 -9.97
N SER A 99 -16.50 -8.11 -9.51
CA SER A 99 -17.59 -7.94 -8.54
C SER A 99 -18.97 -8.42 -9.05
N ARG A 100 -19.19 -8.49 -10.37
CA ARG A 100 -20.41 -9.05 -10.97
C ARG A 100 -20.38 -10.58 -11.06
N THR A 101 -19.22 -11.18 -10.83
CA THR A 101 -19.01 -12.63 -10.77
C THR A 101 -18.69 -13.03 -9.33
N ALA A 102 -18.51 -14.32 -9.05
CA ALA A 102 -18.12 -14.74 -7.70
C ALA A 102 -16.75 -14.12 -7.33
N THR A 103 -16.71 -13.29 -6.28
CA THR A 103 -15.48 -12.70 -5.74
C THR A 103 -14.45 -13.80 -5.53
N LYS A 104 -13.22 -13.61 -6.02
CA LYS A 104 -12.12 -14.54 -5.70
C LYS A 104 -11.90 -14.51 -4.19
N ASN A 105 -11.91 -15.68 -3.55
CA ASN A 105 -11.81 -15.87 -2.09
C ASN A 105 -12.94 -15.20 -1.27
N PRO A 106 -14.22 -15.52 -1.52
CA PRO A 106 -15.33 -14.84 -0.87
C PRO A 106 -15.35 -15.06 0.64
N ILE A 107 -14.84 -16.21 1.10
CA ILE A 107 -14.69 -16.52 2.52
C ILE A 107 -13.67 -15.59 3.19
N ALA A 108 -12.55 -15.28 2.53
CA ALA A 108 -11.53 -14.41 3.10
C ALA A 108 -12.06 -12.99 3.30
N TYR A 109 -12.82 -12.46 2.34
CA TYR A 109 -13.51 -11.18 2.49
C TYR A 109 -14.54 -11.22 3.63
N ALA A 110 -15.40 -12.24 3.67
CA ALA A 110 -16.38 -12.37 4.74
C ALA A 110 -15.72 -12.46 6.14
N MET A 111 -14.61 -13.19 6.27
CA MET A 111 -13.84 -13.27 7.50
C MET A 111 -13.19 -11.93 7.86
N HIS A 112 -12.56 -11.26 6.89
CA HIS A 112 -11.98 -9.92 7.10
C HIS A 112 -13.02 -8.94 7.64
N SER A 113 -14.18 -8.88 7.00
CA SER A 113 -15.26 -7.98 7.42
C SER A 113 -15.78 -8.33 8.81
N ALA A 114 -15.95 -9.62 9.12
CA ALA A 114 -16.39 -10.04 10.44
C ALA A 114 -15.39 -9.63 11.54
N MET A 115 -14.09 -9.79 11.30
CA MET A 115 -13.03 -9.46 12.27
C MET A 115 -12.87 -7.94 12.43
N VAL A 116 -12.74 -7.18 11.36
CA VAL A 116 -12.55 -5.72 11.46
C VAL A 116 -13.75 -5.06 12.14
N CYS A 117 -14.98 -5.49 11.81
CA CYS A 117 -16.18 -4.91 12.38
C CYS A 117 -16.49 -5.42 13.80
N SER A 118 -15.87 -6.51 14.25
CA SER A 118 -15.92 -6.92 15.66
C SER A 118 -14.84 -6.24 16.50
N ASP A 119 -13.61 -6.15 16.00
CA ASP A 119 -12.44 -5.76 16.80
C ASP A 119 -12.39 -4.24 17.00
N ASP A 120 -12.42 -3.47 15.91
CA ASP A 120 -12.37 -2.00 15.96
C ASP A 120 -13.21 -1.39 14.82
N PRO A 121 -14.55 -1.36 14.96
CA PRO A 121 -15.42 -0.87 13.89
C PRO A 121 -15.25 0.64 13.71
N VAL A 122 -14.89 1.05 12.49
CA VAL A 122 -14.90 2.46 12.08
C VAL A 122 -16.34 2.97 12.08
N ARG A 123 -16.63 3.97 12.93
CA ARG A 123 -17.99 4.47 13.13
C ARG A 123 -18.29 5.73 12.31
N SER A 124 -17.28 6.53 12.01
CA SER A 124 -17.41 7.71 11.15
C SER A 124 -16.17 7.93 10.31
N ALA A 125 -16.38 8.46 9.09
CA ALA A 125 -15.28 8.96 8.26
C ALA A 125 -14.62 10.22 8.87
N ASP A 126 -15.31 10.91 9.77
CA ASP A 126 -14.79 12.08 10.48
C ASP A 126 -13.82 11.70 11.61
N ASP A 127 -13.76 10.42 12.01
CA ASP A 127 -12.84 9.92 13.05
C ASP A 127 -11.38 9.85 12.53
N VAL A 128 -11.18 10.04 11.22
CA VAL A 128 -9.86 10.02 10.58
C VAL A 128 -9.04 11.22 11.07
N LYS A 129 -7.90 10.93 11.71
CA LYS A 129 -6.94 11.95 12.14
C LYS A 129 -6.23 12.55 10.92
N THR A 130 -6.45 13.84 10.67
CA THR A 130 -5.88 14.56 9.51
C THR A 130 -4.90 15.67 9.90
N ASP A 131 -4.76 15.98 11.19
CA ASP A 131 -3.83 17.00 11.68
C ASP A 131 -2.38 16.64 11.34
N GLY A 132 -1.70 17.55 10.63
CA GLY A 132 -0.31 17.34 10.17
C GLY A 132 -0.17 16.29 9.07
N VAL A 133 -1.27 15.78 8.50
CA VAL A 133 -1.27 14.76 7.45
C VAL A 133 -1.33 15.40 6.07
N GLY A 134 -0.52 14.90 5.13
CA GLY A 134 -0.52 15.37 3.75
C GLY A 134 -1.84 15.08 3.02
N ARG A 135 -2.14 15.87 1.97
CA ARG A 135 -3.41 15.77 1.21
C ARG A 135 -3.67 14.38 0.64
N TYR A 136 -2.65 13.67 0.17
CA TYR A 136 -2.79 12.30 -0.33
C TYR A 136 -3.27 11.34 0.76
N ALA A 137 -2.59 11.32 1.90
CA ALA A 137 -2.93 10.43 3.02
C ALA A 137 -4.27 10.82 3.66
N THR A 138 -4.61 12.10 3.69
CA THR A 138 -5.94 12.59 4.12
C THR A 138 -7.05 12.02 3.24
N LEU A 139 -6.92 12.14 1.90
CA LEU A 139 -7.90 11.59 0.97
C LEU A 139 -8.02 10.08 1.12
N PHE A 140 -6.90 9.37 1.17
CA PHE A 140 -6.90 7.91 1.35
C PHE A 140 -7.60 7.49 2.65
N GLY A 141 -7.26 8.12 3.77
CA GLY A 141 -7.87 7.82 5.06
C GLY A 141 -9.39 8.04 5.05
N GLN A 142 -9.85 9.13 4.42
CA GLN A 142 -11.28 9.40 4.27
C GLN A 142 -12.00 8.40 3.36
N ILE A 143 -11.38 7.97 2.25
CA ILE A 143 -11.92 6.93 1.37
C ILE A 143 -12.05 5.62 2.15
N ALA A 144 -10.96 5.15 2.75
CA ALA A 144 -10.93 3.91 3.51
C ALA A 144 -11.94 3.91 4.66
N ALA A 145 -12.04 5.03 5.41
CA ALA A 145 -13.00 5.12 6.51
C ALA A 145 -14.45 5.05 6.03
N LYS A 146 -14.81 5.69 4.90
CA LYS A 146 -16.15 5.57 4.31
C LYS A 146 -16.45 4.12 3.90
N GLU A 147 -15.49 3.44 3.28
CA GLU A 147 -15.63 2.03 2.90
C GLU A 147 -15.88 1.14 4.12
N TYR A 148 -15.10 1.32 5.19
CA TYR A 148 -15.26 0.54 6.42
C TYR A 148 -16.56 0.85 7.17
N VAL A 149 -17.00 2.12 7.20
CA VAL A 149 -18.30 2.50 7.77
C VAL A 149 -19.44 1.79 7.02
N GLU A 150 -19.42 1.81 5.69
CA GLU A 150 -20.41 1.11 4.87
C GLU A 150 -20.32 -0.40 5.10
N LEU A 151 -19.12 -0.98 5.04
CA LEU A 151 -18.89 -2.41 5.24
C LEU A 151 -19.44 -2.89 6.59
N CYS A 152 -19.11 -2.19 7.68
CA CYS A 152 -19.54 -2.57 9.02
C CYS A 152 -21.02 -2.30 9.28
N SER A 153 -21.66 -1.42 8.52
CA SER A 153 -23.13 -1.28 8.57
C SER A 153 -23.88 -2.49 7.99
N LEU A 154 -23.23 -3.22 7.06
CA LEU A 154 -23.80 -4.39 6.39
C LEU A 154 -23.48 -5.70 7.14
N VAL A 155 -22.31 -5.74 7.79
CA VAL A 155 -21.80 -6.93 8.48
C VAL A 155 -22.32 -6.90 9.92
N ASN A 156 -23.45 -7.57 10.15
CA ASN A 156 -24.16 -7.61 11.43
C ASN A 156 -23.44 -8.48 12.49
N VAL A 157 -22.27 -8.04 12.93
CA VAL A 157 -21.49 -8.65 14.02
C VAL A 157 -21.46 -7.74 15.24
N ARG A 158 -21.23 -8.33 16.41
CA ARG A 158 -21.11 -7.58 17.66
C ARG A 158 -19.68 -7.08 17.83
N ALA A 159 -19.54 -5.78 18.09
CA ALA A 159 -18.28 -5.21 18.54
C ALA A 159 -17.82 -5.86 19.86
N LEU A 160 -16.54 -6.18 19.95
CA LEU A 160 -15.88 -6.67 21.14
C LEU A 160 -15.82 -5.56 22.21
N PRO A 161 -15.72 -5.94 23.51
CA PRO A 161 -15.58 -4.95 24.57
C PRO A 161 -14.19 -4.32 24.56
N ASP A 162 -14.07 -3.02 24.87
CA ASP A 162 -12.82 -2.23 24.91
C ASP A 162 -11.62 -2.91 25.62
N SER A 163 -11.88 -3.88 26.52
CA SER A 163 -10.85 -4.75 27.08
C SER A 163 -10.02 -5.54 26.05
N THR A 164 -10.50 -5.67 24.81
CA THR A 164 -9.76 -6.30 23.69
C THR A 164 -8.76 -5.37 23.04
N ASP A 165 -8.86 -4.06 23.28
CA ASP A 165 -7.98 -3.04 22.70
C ASP A 165 -6.76 -2.76 23.58
N VAL A 166 -6.66 -3.48 24.70
CA VAL A 166 -5.52 -3.40 25.62
C VAL A 166 -4.36 -4.19 25.04
N ASP A 167 -3.21 -3.53 24.88
CA ASP A 167 -1.98 -4.17 24.40
C ASP A 167 -1.62 -5.40 25.24
N VAL A 168 -1.38 -6.51 24.55
CA VAL A 168 -0.95 -7.77 25.18
C VAL A 168 0.52 -7.68 25.53
N THR A 169 0.86 -8.09 26.76
CA THR A 169 2.24 -8.28 27.20
C THR A 169 2.54 -9.74 27.53
N THR A 170 3.78 -10.18 27.27
CA THR A 170 4.24 -11.55 27.53
C THR A 170 5.75 -11.61 27.69
N ASP A 171 6.22 -12.56 28.50
CA ASP A 171 7.65 -12.83 28.68
C ASP A 171 8.23 -13.75 27.58
N VAL A 172 7.40 -14.26 26.66
CA VAL A 172 7.89 -15.05 25.53
C VAL A 172 8.69 -14.13 24.59
N PRO A 173 9.88 -14.52 24.11
CA PRO A 173 10.60 -13.74 23.11
C PRO A 173 9.75 -13.53 21.85
N VAL A 174 9.77 -12.33 21.28
CA VAL A 174 9.01 -12.00 20.06
C VAL A 174 9.93 -11.36 19.02
N LEU A 175 9.86 -11.84 17.78
CA LEU A 175 10.55 -11.22 16.65
C LEU A 175 9.57 -10.37 15.85
N LEU A 176 9.89 -9.07 15.72
CA LEU A 176 9.13 -8.12 14.92
C LEU A 176 9.94 -7.71 13.70
N LEU A 177 9.36 -7.86 12.50
CA LEU A 177 10.01 -7.52 11.23
C LEU A 177 9.24 -6.40 10.54
N SER A 178 9.88 -5.26 10.31
CA SER A 178 9.23 -4.08 9.72
C SER A 178 10.01 -3.52 8.54
N GLY A 179 9.34 -2.87 7.59
CA GLY A 179 9.95 -2.22 6.43
C GLY A 179 9.70 -0.72 6.45
N THR A 180 10.71 0.09 6.12
CA THR A 180 10.57 1.57 6.18
C THR A 180 9.62 2.14 5.11
N LEU A 181 9.23 1.35 4.11
CA LEU A 181 8.25 1.72 3.08
C LEU A 181 6.94 0.93 3.22
N ASP A 182 6.72 0.25 4.34
CA ASP A 182 5.45 -0.42 4.61
C ASP A 182 4.37 0.62 4.94
N VAL A 183 3.43 0.82 4.02
CA VAL A 183 2.29 1.73 4.22
C VAL A 183 1.09 1.06 4.87
N GLN A 184 1.07 -0.28 4.96
CA GLN A 184 -0.05 -1.05 5.51
C GLN A 184 0.13 -1.28 7.02
N THR A 185 1.33 -1.69 7.43
CA THR A 185 1.73 -1.87 8.84
C THR A 185 3.02 -1.11 9.13
N PRO A 186 2.97 0.24 9.15
CA PRO A 186 4.17 1.08 9.21
C PRO A 186 4.98 0.87 10.49
N GLU A 187 6.27 1.20 10.43
CA GLU A 187 7.26 0.99 11.50
C GLU A 187 6.79 1.51 12.86
N PHE A 188 6.10 2.64 12.92
CA PHE A 188 5.61 3.18 14.20
C PHE A 188 4.60 2.26 14.88
N ARG A 189 3.75 1.55 14.12
CA ARG A 189 2.85 0.51 14.66
C ARG A 189 3.61 -0.69 15.17
N THR A 190 4.68 -1.09 14.49
CA THR A 190 5.57 -2.15 14.98
C THR A 190 6.25 -1.75 16.29
N ARG A 191 6.61 -0.47 16.44
CA ARG A 191 7.20 0.06 17.68
C ARG A 191 6.20 0.05 18.83
N GLU A 192 4.94 0.44 18.60
CA GLU A 192 3.86 0.32 19.61
C GLU A 192 3.78 -1.12 20.16
N VAL A 193 3.80 -2.13 19.28
CA VAL A 193 3.82 -3.54 19.70
C VAL A 193 5.11 -3.92 20.44
N ALA A 194 6.27 -3.43 19.99
CA ALA A 194 7.55 -3.71 20.63
C ALA A 194 7.60 -3.13 22.06
N ASP A 195 7.07 -1.92 22.26
CA ASP A 195 7.08 -1.24 23.55
C ASP A 195 6.22 -1.97 24.61
N ALA A 196 5.19 -2.71 24.19
CA ALA A 196 4.36 -3.55 25.06
C ALA A 196 4.99 -4.91 25.42
N LEU A 197 6.06 -5.32 24.72
CA LEU A 197 6.65 -6.65 24.80
C LEU A 197 8.09 -6.59 25.36
N PRO A 198 8.32 -7.01 26.63
CA PRO A 198 9.60 -6.82 27.30
C PRO A 198 10.78 -7.57 26.64
N ASN A 199 10.49 -8.64 25.88
CA ASN A 199 11.48 -9.47 25.20
C ASN A 199 11.33 -9.42 23.66
N ALA A 200 10.85 -8.29 23.12
CA ALA A 200 10.75 -8.10 21.68
C ALA A 200 12.10 -7.68 21.05
N GLU A 201 12.46 -8.35 19.96
CA GLU A 201 13.55 -7.96 19.07
C GLU A 201 12.93 -7.41 17.77
N MET A 202 13.12 -6.12 17.52
CA MET A 202 12.59 -5.45 16.34
C MET A 202 13.68 -5.24 15.29
N VAL A 203 13.47 -5.80 14.09
CA VAL A 203 14.37 -5.61 12.95
C VAL A 203 13.68 -4.80 11.85
N VAL A 204 14.23 -3.61 11.57
CA VAL A 204 13.74 -2.70 10.54
C VAL A 204 14.57 -2.85 9.26
N PHE A 205 13.91 -3.07 8.13
CA PHE A 205 14.54 -3.22 6.82
C PHE A 205 14.38 -1.94 5.98
N PRO A 206 15.46 -1.18 5.76
CA PRO A 206 15.42 0.02 4.93
C PRO A 206 15.01 -0.29 3.48
N GLY A 207 14.15 0.55 2.92
CA GLY A 207 13.67 0.42 1.54
C GLY A 207 12.76 -0.78 1.28
N ARG A 208 12.32 -1.51 2.32
CA ARG A 208 11.39 -2.65 2.16
C ARG A 208 9.94 -2.24 2.40
N SER A 209 9.07 -2.88 1.65
CA SER A 209 7.61 -2.75 1.68
C SER A 209 6.98 -3.72 2.69
N HIS A 210 5.66 -3.85 2.67
CA HIS A 210 4.89 -4.84 3.41
C HIS A 210 5.40 -6.29 3.24
N VAL A 211 5.36 -7.06 4.34
CA VAL A 211 5.81 -8.45 4.50
C VAL A 211 7.31 -8.65 4.24
N GLN A 212 8.10 -8.72 5.31
CA GLN A 212 9.56 -8.76 5.17
C GLN A 212 10.12 -10.05 4.59
N ILE A 213 9.40 -11.17 4.71
CA ILE A 213 9.80 -12.46 4.11
C ILE A 213 9.43 -12.58 2.61
N ALA A 214 8.64 -11.66 2.08
CA ALA A 214 8.25 -11.65 0.67
C ALA A 214 9.39 -11.17 -0.24
N GLY A 215 9.24 -11.38 -1.55
CA GLY A 215 10.16 -10.84 -2.56
C GLY A 215 11.62 -11.29 -2.37
N ALA A 216 11.83 -12.56 -2.04
CA ALA A 216 13.14 -13.21 -1.86
C ALA A 216 14.08 -12.49 -0.87
N ASN A 217 13.57 -11.97 0.25
CA ASN A 217 14.39 -11.36 1.29
C ASN A 217 15.14 -12.41 2.13
N LEU A 218 16.26 -12.90 1.60
CA LEU A 218 17.08 -13.91 2.29
C LEU A 218 17.58 -13.44 3.66
N CYS A 219 17.73 -12.13 3.87
CA CYS A 219 18.10 -11.59 5.17
C CYS A 219 17.00 -11.80 6.22
N ALA A 220 15.76 -11.40 5.89
CA ALA A 220 14.62 -11.63 6.79
C ALA A 220 14.38 -13.13 7.04
N SER A 221 14.46 -13.96 5.99
CA SER A 221 14.34 -15.41 6.14
C SER A 221 15.41 -15.98 7.07
N SER A 222 16.68 -15.55 6.91
CA SER A 222 17.77 -16.02 7.77
C SER A 222 17.62 -15.56 9.22
N ILE A 223 17.12 -14.35 9.48
CA ILE A 223 16.85 -13.84 10.83
C ILE A 223 15.71 -14.63 11.47
N MET A 224 14.61 -14.83 10.74
CA MET A 224 13.47 -15.64 11.20
C MET A 224 13.89 -17.07 11.54
N THR A 225 14.72 -17.71 10.70
CA THR A 225 15.26 -19.05 10.99
C THR A 225 16.13 -19.08 12.24
N GLN A 226 16.99 -18.08 12.44
CA GLN A 226 17.81 -18.00 13.67
C GLN A 226 16.92 -17.90 14.91
N PHE A 227 15.93 -17.02 14.88
CA PHE A 227 15.02 -16.80 15.99
C PHE A 227 14.16 -18.03 16.32
N VAL A 228 13.65 -18.74 15.30
CA VAL A 228 12.86 -19.96 15.54
C VAL A 228 13.71 -21.09 16.14
N LEU A 229 14.99 -21.18 15.77
CA LEU A 229 15.91 -22.20 16.29
C LEU A 229 16.41 -21.89 17.69
N ASP A 230 16.69 -20.63 17.98
CA ASP A 230 17.08 -20.14 19.30
C ASP A 230 16.59 -18.69 19.48
N PRO A 231 15.42 -18.50 20.12
CA PRO A 231 14.83 -17.18 20.30
C PRO A 231 15.56 -16.32 21.33
N THR A 232 16.54 -16.88 22.05
CA THR A 232 17.35 -16.18 23.05
C THR A 232 18.74 -15.81 22.55
N ALA A 233 19.12 -16.28 21.36
CA ALA A 233 20.41 -15.96 20.76
C ALA A 233 20.45 -14.57 20.13
N ASP A 234 21.64 -13.98 20.12
CA ASP A 234 21.92 -12.75 19.37
C ASP A 234 21.68 -12.97 17.86
N LEU A 235 20.69 -12.28 17.29
CA LEU A 235 20.35 -12.39 15.88
C LEU A 235 21.40 -11.71 14.99
N LYS A 236 21.85 -12.40 13.93
CA LYS A 236 22.80 -11.83 12.96
C LYS A 236 22.10 -10.92 11.96
N THR A 237 21.91 -9.65 12.31
CA THR A 237 21.16 -8.65 11.51
C THR A 237 22.02 -7.85 10.53
N ARG A 238 23.33 -8.10 10.43
CA ARG A 238 24.24 -7.32 9.54
C ARG A 238 23.82 -7.27 8.07
N CYS A 239 23.06 -8.25 7.59
CA CYS A 239 22.58 -8.30 6.21
C CYS A 239 21.55 -7.20 5.90
N VAL A 240 20.87 -6.64 6.92
CA VAL A 240 19.91 -5.54 6.78
C VAL A 240 20.55 -4.31 6.14
N LYS A 241 21.83 -4.04 6.47
CA LYS A 241 22.60 -2.94 5.87
C LYS A 241 22.86 -3.12 4.37
N LYS A 242 22.69 -4.34 3.85
CA LYS A 242 22.87 -4.69 2.44
C LYS A 242 21.54 -4.76 1.69
N THR A 243 20.42 -4.53 2.36
CA THR A 243 19.11 -4.50 1.72
C THR A 243 19.08 -3.35 0.73
N GLN A 244 18.95 -3.70 -0.55
CA GLN A 244 19.07 -2.79 -1.66
C GLN A 244 17.84 -1.87 -1.71
N ALA A 245 18.06 -0.58 -1.98
CA ALA A 245 16.97 0.36 -2.25
C ALA A 245 16.10 -0.16 -3.40
N VAL A 246 14.79 0.13 -3.36
CA VAL A 246 13.86 -0.25 -4.42
C VAL A 246 14.38 0.30 -5.76
N PRO A 247 14.68 -0.55 -6.76
CA PRO A 247 15.03 -0.06 -8.07
C PRO A 247 13.78 0.56 -8.70
N PHE A 248 13.86 1.84 -9.05
CA PHE A 248 12.79 2.48 -9.80
C PHE A 248 12.90 2.09 -11.28
N ALA A 249 11.80 1.61 -11.84
CA ALA A 249 11.73 1.39 -13.28
C ALA A 249 11.77 2.75 -13.98
N PRO A 250 12.42 2.87 -15.15
CA PRO A 250 12.21 4.02 -16.02
C PRO A 250 10.78 4.03 -16.55
N PRO A 251 10.28 5.18 -17.06
CA PRO A 251 9.05 5.22 -17.84
C PRO A 251 9.15 4.20 -18.99
N GLN A 252 8.09 3.45 -19.24
CA GLN A 252 8.03 2.63 -20.44
C GLN A 252 7.58 3.53 -21.58
N ASP A 253 8.37 3.65 -22.64
CA ASP A 253 7.99 4.39 -23.84
C ASP A 253 6.70 3.78 -24.41
N ALA A 254 5.59 4.51 -24.28
CA ALA A 254 4.32 4.19 -24.94
C ALA A 254 4.48 4.45 -26.45
N GLY A 255 5.29 3.65 -27.14
CA GLY A 255 5.58 3.85 -28.55
C GLY A 255 6.73 3.06 -29.16
N ALA A 256 7.59 2.41 -28.38
CA ALA A 256 8.65 1.59 -28.96
C ALA A 256 8.09 0.23 -29.41
N LYS A 257 7.50 0.20 -30.61
CA LYS A 257 7.39 -1.05 -31.37
C LYS A 257 8.78 -1.68 -31.40
N SER A 258 8.89 -2.90 -30.89
CA SER A 258 10.05 -3.76 -31.06
C SER A 258 10.27 -3.98 -32.57
N GLU A 259 11.00 -3.08 -33.22
CA GLU A 259 11.75 -3.42 -34.44
C GLU A 259 12.92 -4.29 -34.01
N ARG A 260 12.63 -5.59 -33.87
CA ARG A 260 13.65 -6.63 -33.91
C ARG A 260 13.84 -6.98 -35.39
N ASN A 261 14.93 -6.50 -35.97
CA ASN A 261 15.62 -7.20 -37.06
C ASN A 261 16.28 -8.46 -36.51
#